data_AF-A0A077P723-F1
#
_entry.id   AF-A0A077P723-F1
#
_cell.length_a   1.000
_cell.length_b   1.000
_cell.length_c   1.000
_cell.angle_alpha   90.00
_cell.angle_beta   90.00
_cell.angle_gamma   90.00
#
_symmetry.space_group_name_H-M   'P 1'
#
loop_
_entity.id
_entity.type
_entity.pdbx_description
1 polymer ?
#
loop_
_entity_poly.entity_id
_entity_poly.type
_entity_poly.pdbx_seq_one_letter_code
_entity_poly.pdbx_strand_id
1 'polypeptide(L)'
;MATYSMSNLFGLSRFKHKADHKDTTTAADFSHLSARANDSGHYTTEPAQELATDLITEQDEQPAAPKKHSRGHNVAVSEEAQNSPVLAVKLLRETDLSSKKIKARLQNEPEALSKFTSKYMEERDPSWEFLDDEEKALKAMTFSINNNDTNGYHEARHHAVNALKKMEEPKTEAEIQALMERTRQMMNESNPDTVDNVETRKQADKDYQVAIAKAAEKLSAAYAKTGIKQTDYSHY
;
A
#
# COMPACT_ATOMS: atom_id res chain seq x y z
N MET A 1 34.01 29.00 39.16
CA MET A 1 33.40 28.71 37.84
C MET A 1 31.89 28.79 38.02
N ALA A 2 31.24 29.63 37.23
CA ALA A 2 29.83 29.96 37.38
C ALA A 2 28.94 28.85 36.80
N THR A 3 27.98 28.37 37.59
CA THR A 3 26.90 27.49 37.13
C THR A 3 25.69 28.36 36.78
N TYR A 4 25.41 28.50 35.49
CA TYR A 4 24.17 29.10 35.01
C TYR A 4 23.17 27.99 34.65
N SER A 5 22.08 27.91 35.40
CA SER A 5 20.85 27.25 34.97
C SER A 5 19.83 28.34 34.62
N MET A 6 19.48 28.44 33.35
CA MET A 6 18.54 29.43 32.79
C MET A 6 17.28 28.70 32.32
N SER A 7 16.44 28.31 33.27
CA SER A 7 15.04 27.99 33.03
C SER A 7 14.19 29.14 33.52
N ASN A 8 13.72 29.99 32.60
CA ASN A 8 12.39 30.59 32.55
C ASN A 8 12.37 31.77 31.56
N LEU A 9 11.55 31.67 30.52
CA LEU A 9 11.07 32.84 29.82
C LEU A 9 9.60 32.63 29.39
N PHE A 10 8.72 33.36 30.08
CA PHE A 10 7.29 33.63 29.82
C PHE A 10 6.32 32.44 30.08
N GLY A 11 5.43 32.40 31.08
CA GLY A 11 4.58 33.44 31.71
C GLY A 11 3.49 33.89 30.73
N LEU A 12 2.17 33.76 30.90
CA LEU A 12 1.23 33.59 32.01
C LEU A 12 -0.04 32.93 31.39
N SER A 13 -0.85 32.13 32.10
CA SER A 13 -1.90 32.68 32.98
C SER A 13 -2.74 31.54 33.57
N ARG A 14 -3.18 31.79 34.81
CA ARG A 14 -3.96 30.91 35.67
C ARG A 14 -5.45 31.04 35.32
N PHE A 15 -6.15 29.93 35.21
CA PHE A 15 -7.54 29.82 35.67
C PHE A 15 -7.70 28.51 36.44
N LYS A 16 -7.97 28.62 37.74
CA LYS A 16 -8.53 27.54 38.55
C LYS A 16 -10.04 27.66 38.47
N HIS A 17 -10.71 26.56 38.11
CA HIS A 17 -12.04 26.24 38.63
C HIS A 17 -12.02 24.78 39.09
N LYS A 18 -12.41 24.57 40.35
CA LYS A 18 -12.80 23.25 40.87
C LYS A 18 -14.23 22.96 40.42
N ALA A 19 -14.51 21.71 40.06
CA ALA A 19 -15.77 21.04 40.35
C ALA A 19 -15.58 19.52 40.21
N ASP A 20 -16.00 18.79 41.23
CA ASP A 20 -16.24 17.35 41.23
C ASP A 20 -17.33 16.96 40.22
N HIS A 21 -17.21 15.81 39.55
CA HIS A 21 -18.29 14.81 39.49
C HIS A 21 -17.92 13.51 38.73
N LYS A 22 -18.13 12.39 39.44
CA LYS A 22 -18.67 11.08 39.04
C LYS A 22 -17.98 10.26 37.94
N ASP A 23 -17.32 9.20 38.41
CA ASP A 23 -17.27 7.90 37.74
C ASP A 23 -18.67 7.49 37.26
N THR A 24 -18.81 7.24 35.95
CA THR A 24 -19.97 6.54 35.39
C THR A 24 -19.46 5.44 34.48
N THR A 25 -19.33 4.25 35.06
CA THR A 25 -19.20 2.99 34.33
C THR A 25 -20.46 2.79 33.50
N THR A 26 -20.42 3.03 32.20
CA THR A 26 -21.52 2.64 31.30
C THR A 26 -21.39 1.14 31.02
N ALA A 27 -22.16 0.36 31.77
CA ALA A 27 -22.47 -1.02 31.42
C ALA A 27 -23.16 -1.02 30.05
N ALA A 28 -22.65 -1.81 29.10
CA ALA A 28 -23.27 -1.99 27.80
C ALA A 28 -24.63 -2.71 27.97
N ASP A 29 -25.67 -2.11 27.39
CA ASP A 29 -27.04 -2.58 27.44
C ASP A 29 -27.31 -3.54 26.26
N PHE A 30 -27.52 -4.83 26.54
CA PHE A 30 -27.70 -5.91 25.55
C PHE A 30 -29.17 -6.18 25.20
N SER A 31 -30.04 -5.20 25.44
CA SER A 31 -31.50 -5.28 25.29
C SER A 31 -31.99 -5.50 23.85
N HIS A 32 -31.09 -5.53 22.85
CA HIS A 32 -31.39 -5.87 21.45
C HIS A 32 -31.19 -7.38 21.13
N LEU A 33 -30.54 -8.16 22.01
CA LEU A 33 -30.23 -9.57 21.73
C LEU A 33 -31.36 -10.56 22.09
N SER A 34 -32.41 -10.11 22.78
CA SER A 34 -33.47 -11.00 23.28
C SER A 34 -34.77 -11.01 22.46
N ALA A 35 -34.82 -10.36 21.30
CA ALA A 35 -36.05 -10.20 20.54
C ALA A 35 -36.45 -11.40 19.64
N ARG A 36 -35.73 -12.53 19.66
CA ARG A 36 -36.07 -13.67 18.79
C ARG A 36 -35.80 -15.02 19.44
N ALA A 37 -36.47 -15.28 20.55
CA ALA A 37 -36.67 -16.62 21.05
C ALA A 37 -38.07 -16.69 21.66
N ASN A 38 -39.09 -16.90 20.82
CA ASN A 38 -40.39 -17.49 21.14
C ASN A 38 -41.30 -17.43 19.90
N ASP A 39 -41.05 -18.32 18.93
CA ASP A 39 -42.13 -18.83 18.08
C ASP A 39 -41.71 -20.19 17.53
N SER A 40 -42.01 -21.26 18.27
CA SER A 40 -41.86 -22.64 17.79
C SER A 40 -43.25 -23.25 17.67
N GLY A 41 -43.93 -22.93 16.57
CA GLY A 41 -45.19 -23.52 16.14
C GLY A 41 -45.08 -24.08 14.73
N HIS A 42 -45.13 -25.41 14.63
CA HIS A 42 -45.70 -26.21 13.54
C HIS A 42 -44.93 -26.35 12.20
N TYR A 43 -44.34 -27.53 11.99
CA TYR A 43 -44.00 -28.08 10.67
C TYR A 43 -45.23 -28.72 10.01
N THR A 44 -45.57 -28.33 8.78
CA THR A 44 -46.25 -29.17 7.78
C THR A 44 -45.68 -28.88 6.39
N THR A 45 -45.82 -29.87 5.51
CA THR A 45 -45.02 -30.12 4.29
C THR A 45 -45.73 -29.66 3.00
N GLU A 46 -44.98 -28.92 2.15
CA GLU A 46 -45.04 -28.75 0.66
C GLU A 46 -46.25 -28.10 -0.06
N PRO A 47 -46.10 -27.68 -1.34
CA PRO A 47 -45.07 -26.81 -1.93
C PRO A 47 -45.70 -25.65 -2.76
N ALA A 48 -45.10 -24.46 -2.75
CA ALA A 48 -45.46 -23.41 -3.71
C ALA A 48 -44.19 -22.73 -4.22
N GLN A 49 -43.88 -22.97 -5.49
CA GLN A 49 -42.93 -22.18 -6.25
C GLN A 49 -43.49 -20.77 -6.41
N GLU A 50 -42.91 -19.81 -5.69
CA GLU A 50 -42.96 -18.41 -6.10
C GLU A 50 -41.54 -17.86 -6.20
N LEU A 51 -41.31 -17.26 -7.35
CA LEU A 51 -40.06 -16.77 -7.90
C LEU A 51 -39.62 -15.52 -7.11
N ALA A 52 -38.86 -15.69 -6.03
CA ALA A 52 -38.25 -14.57 -5.32
C ALA A 52 -36.90 -14.18 -5.98
N THR A 53 -36.98 -13.47 -7.11
CA THR A 53 -35.85 -12.77 -7.75
C THR A 53 -35.46 -11.49 -6.98
N ASP A 54 -35.32 -11.57 -5.66
CA ASP A 54 -35.03 -10.41 -4.78
C ASP A 54 -33.80 -10.61 -3.87
N LEU A 55 -32.97 -11.62 -4.16
CA LEU A 55 -31.76 -11.93 -3.36
C LEU A 55 -30.44 -11.43 -3.98
N ILE A 56 -30.48 -10.46 -4.90
CA ILE A 56 -29.26 -9.84 -5.46
C ILE A 56 -29.35 -8.31 -5.38
N THR A 57 -29.51 -7.79 -4.16
CA THR A 57 -29.11 -6.40 -3.90
C THR A 57 -28.72 -6.18 -2.44
N GLU A 58 -27.99 -7.12 -1.84
CA GLU A 58 -27.02 -6.71 -0.83
C GLU A 58 -25.84 -6.12 -1.59
N GLN A 59 -25.97 -4.84 -1.94
CA GLN A 59 -24.80 -3.98 -2.08
C GLN A 59 -24.06 -4.08 -0.76
N ASP A 60 -23.12 -5.02 -0.71
CA ASP A 60 -21.99 -4.98 0.19
C ASP A 60 -21.40 -3.58 -0.04
N GLU A 61 -21.74 -2.62 0.83
CA GLU A 61 -21.10 -1.32 0.93
C GLU A 61 -19.64 -1.62 1.27
N GLN A 62 -18.88 -2.00 0.23
CA GLN A 62 -17.44 -2.11 0.28
C GLN A 62 -16.97 -0.74 0.78
N PRO A 63 -16.40 -0.67 2.00
CA PRO A 63 -16.02 0.60 2.58
C PRO A 63 -15.11 1.30 1.59
N ALA A 64 -15.39 2.58 1.30
CA ALA A 64 -14.64 3.39 0.35
C ALA A 64 -13.14 3.13 0.53
N ALA A 65 -12.47 2.69 -0.54
CA ALA A 65 -11.08 2.26 -0.49
C ALA A 65 -10.24 3.30 0.27
N PRO A 66 -9.57 2.92 1.37
CA PRO A 66 -8.89 3.88 2.21
C PRO A 66 -7.83 4.62 1.37
N LYS A 67 -7.78 5.95 1.46
CA LYS A 67 -6.79 6.77 0.71
C LYS A 67 -5.33 6.41 1.03
N LYS A 68 -5.10 5.65 2.10
CA LYS A 68 -3.78 5.22 2.57
C LYS A 68 -3.89 3.80 3.10
N HIS A 69 -2.97 2.96 2.69
CA HIS A 69 -2.86 1.60 3.18
C HIS A 69 -2.48 1.54 4.67
N SER A 70 -2.94 0.49 5.35
CA SER A 70 -2.54 0.27 6.75
C SER A 70 -1.05 0.01 6.90
N ARG A 71 -0.59 0.08 8.16
CA ARG A 71 0.77 -0.30 8.55
C ARG A 71 1.11 -1.73 8.09
N GLY A 72 0.17 -2.66 8.21
CA GLY A 72 0.33 -4.06 7.83
C GLY A 72 0.54 -4.21 6.32
N HIS A 73 -0.37 -3.65 5.51
CA HIS A 73 -0.24 -3.68 4.06
C HIS A 73 1.11 -3.10 3.60
N ASN A 74 1.47 -1.90 4.08
CA ASN A 74 2.70 -1.22 3.66
C ASN A 74 3.97 -2.04 3.89
N VAL A 75 4.01 -2.84 4.96
CA VAL A 75 5.12 -3.76 5.24
C VAL A 75 4.98 -5.03 4.41
N ALA A 76 3.79 -5.62 4.33
CA ALA A 76 3.54 -6.86 3.60
C ALA A 76 3.95 -6.80 2.11
N VAL A 77 3.68 -5.69 1.43
CA VAL A 77 4.01 -5.51 0.01
C VAL A 77 5.48 -5.12 -0.24
N SER A 78 6.31 -5.02 0.81
CA SER A 78 7.69 -4.56 0.68
C SER A 78 8.66 -5.71 0.44
N GLU A 79 9.68 -5.46 -0.37
CA GLU A 79 10.72 -6.46 -0.70
C GLU A 79 11.47 -6.91 0.55
N GLU A 80 11.69 -6.00 1.50
CA GLU A 80 12.36 -6.32 2.77
C GLU A 80 11.58 -7.35 3.60
N ALA A 81 10.25 -7.25 3.61
CA ALA A 81 9.40 -8.21 4.31
C ALA A 81 9.34 -9.56 3.60
N GLN A 82 9.53 -9.60 2.28
CA GLN A 82 9.65 -10.85 1.52
C GLN A 82 10.98 -11.56 1.81
N ASN A 83 12.06 -10.80 1.98
CA ASN A 83 13.38 -11.34 2.31
C ASN A 83 13.43 -11.92 3.73
N SER A 84 12.81 -11.23 4.71
CA SER A 84 12.80 -11.61 6.13
C SER A 84 11.37 -11.68 6.71
N PRO A 85 10.55 -12.67 6.27
CA PRO A 85 9.12 -12.70 6.58
C PRO A 85 8.81 -12.95 8.05
N VAL A 86 9.59 -13.82 8.71
CA VAL A 86 9.38 -14.14 10.14
C VAL A 86 9.67 -12.90 11.00
N LEU A 87 10.74 -12.17 10.69
CA LEU A 87 11.08 -10.92 11.36
C LEU A 87 10.00 -9.85 11.10
N ALA A 88 9.49 -9.74 9.87
CA ALA A 88 8.45 -8.77 9.53
C ALA A 88 7.17 -9.01 10.35
N VAL A 89 6.71 -10.25 10.43
CA VAL A 89 5.54 -10.61 11.25
C VAL A 89 5.81 -10.36 12.73
N LYS A 90 7.01 -10.67 13.23
CA LYS A 90 7.41 -10.40 14.60
C LYS A 90 7.35 -8.90 14.92
N LEU A 91 7.99 -8.06 14.11
CA LEU A 91 7.99 -6.60 14.28
C LEU A 91 6.59 -6.00 14.20
N LEU A 92 5.74 -6.51 13.31
CA LEU A 92 4.35 -6.07 13.19
C LEU A 92 3.51 -6.38 14.43
N ARG A 93 3.78 -7.51 15.10
CA ARG A 93 3.03 -7.96 16.28
C ARG A 93 3.57 -7.40 17.60
N GLU A 94 4.88 -7.32 17.73
CA GLU A 94 5.56 -7.00 19.00
C GLU A 94 5.89 -5.52 19.14
N THR A 95 5.83 -4.73 18.05
CA THR A 95 6.21 -3.32 18.07
C THR A 95 5.16 -2.41 17.43
N ASP A 96 5.03 -1.21 18.00
CA ASP A 96 4.22 -0.11 17.45
C ASP A 96 5.03 0.79 16.49
N LEU A 97 6.13 0.26 15.93
CA LEU A 97 6.96 1.01 14.99
C LEU A 97 6.18 1.33 13.72
N SER A 98 6.44 2.51 13.15
CA SER A 98 5.87 2.86 11.84
C SER A 98 6.42 1.94 10.74
N SER A 99 5.66 1.76 9.66
CA SER A 99 6.06 0.91 8.52
C SER A 99 7.45 1.26 7.99
N LYS A 100 7.81 2.55 7.93
CA LYS A 100 9.15 3.02 7.54
C LYS A 100 10.26 2.50 8.47
N LYS A 101 10.05 2.54 9.79
CA LYS A 101 11.02 2.05 10.77
C LYS A 101 11.13 0.52 10.73
N ILE A 102 10.03 -0.18 10.50
CA ILE A 102 10.02 -1.64 10.33
C ILE A 102 10.84 -2.02 9.10
N LYS A 103 10.60 -1.39 7.94
CA LYS A 103 11.40 -1.63 6.72
C LYS A 103 12.89 -1.40 6.95
N ALA A 104 13.25 -0.30 7.62
CA ALA A 104 14.65 -0.02 7.94
C ALA A 104 15.29 -1.11 8.83
N ARG A 105 14.55 -1.69 9.77
CA ARG A 105 15.05 -2.84 10.55
C ARG A 105 15.19 -4.08 9.70
N LEU A 106 14.20 -4.40 8.86
CA LEU A 106 14.25 -5.55 7.97
C LEU A 106 15.43 -5.53 6.99
N GLN A 107 15.97 -4.34 6.66
CA GLN A 107 17.16 -4.21 5.81
C GLN A 107 18.48 -4.48 6.56
N ASN A 108 18.52 -4.24 7.86
CA ASN A 108 19.76 -4.23 8.64
C ASN A 108 19.84 -5.39 9.65
N GLU A 109 18.71 -5.95 10.06
CA GLU A 109 18.63 -7.04 11.03
C GLU A 109 18.56 -8.39 10.30
N PRO A 110 19.25 -9.43 10.81
CA PRO A 110 19.18 -10.77 10.25
C PRO A 110 17.78 -11.36 10.39
N GLU A 111 17.51 -12.42 9.64
CA GLU A 111 16.21 -13.08 9.73
C GLU A 111 15.96 -13.65 11.13
N ALA A 112 14.82 -13.30 11.71
CA ALA A 112 14.39 -13.90 12.96
C ALA A 112 13.98 -15.35 12.75
N LEU A 113 14.42 -16.21 13.66
CA LEU A 113 13.98 -17.61 13.71
C LEU A 113 12.68 -17.77 14.49
N SER A 114 11.90 -18.79 14.11
CA SER A 114 10.76 -19.21 14.91
C SER A 114 11.23 -19.81 16.25
N LYS A 115 10.41 -19.70 17.30
CA LYS A 115 10.73 -20.32 18.60
C LYS A 115 10.98 -21.83 18.48
N PHE A 116 10.25 -22.50 17.59
CA PHE A 116 10.43 -23.92 17.31
C PHE A 116 11.81 -24.19 16.70
N THR A 117 12.17 -23.47 15.64
CA THR A 117 13.45 -23.62 14.94
C THR A 117 14.63 -23.33 15.86
N SER A 118 14.58 -22.23 16.63
CA SER A 118 15.62 -21.89 17.59
C SER A 118 15.83 -23.00 18.62
N LYS A 119 14.74 -23.49 19.22
CA LYS A 119 14.81 -24.57 20.22
C LYS A 119 15.30 -25.89 19.62
N TYR A 120 14.84 -26.23 18.41
CA TYR A 120 15.26 -27.46 17.73
C TYR A 120 16.77 -27.50 17.51
N MET A 121 17.33 -26.38 17.06
CA MET A 121 18.76 -26.23 16.80
C MET A 121 19.57 -26.20 18.10
N GLU A 122 19.11 -25.47 19.11
CA GLU A 122 19.74 -25.39 20.44
C GLU A 122 19.90 -26.79 21.09
N GLU A 123 18.89 -27.66 20.95
CA GLU A 123 18.92 -29.02 21.51
C GLU A 123 19.86 -29.97 20.77
N ARG A 124 20.19 -29.70 19.49
CA ARG A 124 20.82 -30.68 18.58
C ARG A 124 22.19 -30.26 18.07
N ASP A 125 22.51 -28.98 18.18
CA ASP A 125 23.77 -28.42 17.72
C ASP A 125 24.51 -27.77 18.90
N PRO A 126 25.54 -28.43 19.44
CA PRO A 126 26.35 -27.90 20.54
C PRO A 126 27.05 -26.57 20.23
N SER A 127 27.24 -26.23 18.95
CA SER A 127 27.85 -24.95 18.56
C SER A 127 26.86 -23.80 18.50
N TRP A 128 25.55 -24.06 18.64
CA TRP A 128 24.48 -23.08 18.46
C TRP A 128 24.60 -21.86 19.35
N GLU A 129 25.00 -22.03 20.61
CA GLU A 129 25.13 -20.92 21.57
C GLU A 129 26.21 -19.91 21.20
N PHE A 130 27.24 -20.33 20.46
CA PHE A 130 28.38 -19.49 20.09
C PHE A 130 28.18 -18.70 18.80
N LEU A 131 27.10 -18.98 18.06
CA LEU A 131 26.78 -18.32 16.81
C LEU A 131 26.03 -17.01 17.08
N ASP A 132 26.30 -16.00 16.24
CA ASP A 132 25.47 -14.80 16.20
C ASP A 132 24.12 -15.05 15.52
N ASP A 133 23.24 -14.05 15.48
CA ASP A 133 21.88 -14.21 14.94
C ASP A 133 21.87 -14.46 13.42
N GLU A 134 22.84 -13.93 12.67
CA GLU A 134 22.96 -14.14 11.23
C GLU A 134 23.46 -15.55 10.92
N GLU A 135 24.49 -15.99 11.64
CA GLU A 135 25.04 -17.35 11.56
C GLU A 135 24.00 -18.38 11.99
N LYS A 136 23.21 -18.11 13.04
CA LYS A 136 22.07 -18.95 13.45
C LYS A 136 21.05 -19.09 12.34
N ALA A 137 20.67 -17.98 11.70
CA ALA A 137 19.71 -17.99 10.59
C ALA A 137 20.23 -18.82 9.40
N LEU A 138 21.47 -18.56 8.97
CA LEU A 138 22.13 -19.30 7.88
C LEU A 138 22.26 -20.79 8.19
N LYS A 139 22.63 -21.14 9.42
CA LYS A 139 22.80 -22.54 9.82
C LYS A 139 21.47 -23.27 9.91
N ALA A 140 20.43 -22.63 10.46
CA ALA A 140 19.08 -23.20 10.47
C ALA A 140 18.55 -23.41 9.05
N MET A 141 18.74 -22.43 8.15
CA MET A 141 18.40 -22.55 6.73
C MET A 141 19.13 -23.73 6.08
N THR A 142 20.45 -23.80 6.24
CA THR A 142 21.28 -24.85 5.65
C THR A 142 20.89 -26.24 6.19
N PHE A 143 20.62 -26.35 7.49
CA PHE A 143 20.13 -27.58 8.09
C PHE A 143 18.80 -28.01 7.48
N SER A 144 17.86 -27.06 7.31
CA SER A 144 16.54 -27.31 6.73
C SER A 144 16.63 -27.87 5.31
N ILE A 145 17.44 -27.25 4.45
CA ILE A 145 17.67 -27.69 3.06
C ILE A 145 18.16 -29.15 3.02
N ASN A 146 19.05 -29.52 3.94
CA ASN A 146 19.68 -30.85 3.95
C ASN A 146 18.85 -31.92 4.68
N ASN A 147 17.89 -31.52 5.51
CA ASN A 147 17.17 -32.43 6.41
C ASN A 147 15.64 -32.29 6.28
N ASN A 148 15.14 -32.02 5.07
CA ASN A 148 13.71 -31.94 4.75
C ASN A 148 12.92 -31.05 5.72
N ASP A 149 13.48 -29.90 6.08
CA ASP A 149 12.88 -28.93 7.01
C ASP A 149 12.43 -29.51 8.37
N THR A 150 13.14 -30.51 8.88
CA THR A 150 12.83 -31.08 10.21
C THR A 150 12.96 -30.08 11.36
N ASN A 151 13.72 -28.99 11.17
CA ASN A 151 13.80 -27.86 12.11
C ASN A 151 12.73 -26.78 11.87
N GLY A 152 11.83 -26.95 10.89
CA GLY A 152 10.69 -26.08 10.61
C GLY A 152 11.04 -24.65 10.18
N TYR A 153 12.25 -24.43 9.67
CA TYR A 153 12.69 -23.12 9.18
C TYR A 153 11.86 -22.65 7.97
N HIS A 154 11.72 -23.47 6.93
CA HIS A 154 10.96 -23.10 5.73
C HIS A 154 9.47 -23.03 6.03
N GLU A 155 8.93 -23.96 6.83
CA GLU A 155 7.54 -23.95 7.25
C GLU A 155 7.19 -22.66 8.01
N ALA A 156 8.06 -22.23 8.93
CA ALA A 156 7.88 -20.95 9.62
C ALA A 156 7.89 -19.76 8.66
N ARG A 157 8.81 -19.74 7.68
CA ARG A 157 8.85 -18.71 6.64
C ARG A 157 7.56 -18.72 5.80
N HIS A 158 7.09 -19.88 5.38
CA HIS A 158 5.85 -20.02 4.61
C HIS A 158 4.63 -19.52 5.38
N HIS A 159 4.51 -19.89 6.65
CA HIS A 159 3.46 -19.35 7.51
C HIS A 159 3.54 -17.83 7.66
N ALA A 160 4.75 -17.28 7.82
CA ALA A 160 4.94 -15.84 7.94
C ALA A 160 4.55 -15.12 6.63
N VAL A 161 4.97 -15.62 5.47
CA VAL A 161 4.56 -15.10 4.16
C VAL A 161 3.04 -15.14 4.00
N ASN A 162 2.40 -16.25 4.36
CA ASN A 162 0.94 -16.36 4.29
C ASN A 162 0.23 -15.39 5.25
N ALA A 163 0.83 -15.10 6.42
CA ALA A 163 0.31 -14.10 7.33
C ALA A 163 0.44 -12.68 6.75
N LEU A 164 1.56 -12.36 6.10
CA LEU A 164 1.76 -11.07 5.42
C LEU A 164 0.76 -10.88 4.27
N LYS A 165 0.56 -11.90 3.44
CA LYS A 165 -0.43 -11.88 2.35
C LYS A 165 -1.84 -11.57 2.83
N LYS A 166 -2.22 -12.06 4.01
CA LYS A 166 -3.53 -11.75 4.62
C LYS A 166 -3.65 -10.30 5.08
N MET A 167 -2.54 -9.57 5.21
CA MET A 167 -2.52 -8.15 5.54
C MET A 167 -2.50 -7.26 4.29
N GLU A 168 -2.43 -7.84 3.09
CA GLU A 168 -2.48 -7.09 1.84
C GLU A 168 -3.90 -6.61 1.57
N GLU A 169 -4.10 -5.31 1.72
CA GLU A 169 -5.30 -4.60 1.28
C GLU A 169 -5.41 -4.49 -0.25
N PRO A 170 -6.64 -4.41 -0.79
CA PRO A 170 -6.87 -4.16 -2.21
C PRO A 170 -6.32 -2.80 -2.62
N LYS A 171 -5.83 -2.69 -3.86
CA LYS A 171 -5.26 -1.45 -4.41
C LYS A 171 -6.25 -0.30 -4.33
N THR A 172 -5.74 0.87 -4.01
CA THR A 172 -6.52 2.11 -4.06
C THR A 172 -6.80 2.53 -5.49
N GLU A 173 -7.87 3.31 -5.72
CA GLU A 173 -8.23 3.80 -7.06
C GLU A 173 -7.09 4.62 -7.70
N ALA A 174 -6.38 5.42 -6.90
CA ALA A 174 -5.23 6.18 -7.37
C ALA A 174 -4.09 5.27 -7.87
N GLU A 175 -3.84 4.15 -7.21
CA GLU A 175 -2.83 3.18 -7.65
C GLU A 175 -3.28 2.41 -8.90
N ILE A 176 -4.57 2.13 -9.02
CA ILE A 176 -5.13 1.54 -10.23
C ILE A 176 -4.98 2.50 -11.41
N GLN A 177 -5.31 3.78 -11.23
CA GLN A 177 -5.11 4.81 -12.26
C GLN A 177 -3.63 4.96 -12.64
N ALA A 178 -2.72 5.01 -11.66
CA ALA A 178 -1.29 5.07 -11.90
C ALA A 178 -0.78 3.82 -12.66
N LEU A 179 -1.32 2.62 -12.35
CA LEU A 179 -1.00 1.40 -13.09
C LEU A 179 -1.49 1.46 -14.53
N MET A 180 -2.72 1.94 -14.76
CA MET A 180 -3.27 2.14 -16.10
C MET A 180 -2.45 3.15 -16.90
N GLU A 181 -2.06 4.25 -16.28
CA GLU A 181 -1.25 5.29 -16.93
C GLU A 181 0.15 4.79 -17.27
N ARG A 182 0.82 4.08 -16.36
CA ARG A 182 2.10 3.42 -16.64
C ARG A 182 1.98 2.41 -17.77
N THR A 183 0.89 1.64 -17.80
CA THR A 183 0.63 0.67 -18.87
C THR A 183 0.42 1.38 -20.21
N ARG A 184 -0.35 2.46 -20.23
CA ARG A 184 -0.56 3.32 -21.40
C ARG A 184 0.76 3.91 -21.91
N GLN A 185 1.61 4.40 -21.02
CA GLN A 185 2.95 4.91 -21.36
C GLN A 185 3.82 3.82 -21.99
N MET A 186 3.91 2.62 -21.39
CA MET A 186 4.67 1.52 -21.97
C MET A 186 4.13 1.10 -23.34
N MET A 187 2.81 1.13 -23.55
CA MET A 187 2.21 0.88 -24.87
C MET A 187 2.59 1.97 -25.87
N ASN A 188 2.58 3.25 -25.47
CA ASN A 188 2.99 4.35 -26.33
C ASN A 188 4.48 4.33 -26.65
N GLU A 189 5.33 3.88 -25.74
CA GLU A 189 6.78 3.73 -25.95
C GLU A 189 7.11 2.56 -26.88
N SER A 190 6.39 1.45 -26.75
CA SER A 190 6.62 0.24 -27.55
C SER A 190 5.95 0.28 -28.92
N ASN A 191 4.83 1.01 -29.06
CA ASN A 191 4.09 1.12 -30.30
C ASN A 191 3.92 2.61 -30.71
N PRO A 192 4.58 3.06 -31.79
CA PRO A 192 4.46 4.44 -32.27
C PRO A 192 3.07 4.77 -32.85
N ASP A 193 2.25 3.76 -33.16
CA ASP A 193 0.92 3.91 -33.77
C ASP A 193 -0.23 3.71 -32.76
N THR A 194 0.03 3.89 -31.47
CA THR A 194 -1.07 4.01 -30.49
C THR A 194 -1.93 5.23 -30.80
N VAL A 195 -3.21 5.17 -30.38
CA VAL A 195 -4.18 6.26 -30.58
C VAL A 195 -3.62 7.60 -30.08
N ASP A 196 -3.00 7.60 -28.90
CA ASP A 196 -2.41 8.80 -28.30
C ASP A 196 -1.27 9.38 -29.16
N ASN A 197 -0.33 8.55 -29.60
CA ASN A 197 0.79 8.99 -30.41
C ASN A 197 0.31 9.53 -31.76
N VAL A 198 -0.69 8.87 -32.36
CA VAL A 198 -1.32 9.32 -33.60
C VAL A 198 -2.05 10.65 -33.41
N GLU A 199 -2.79 10.83 -32.33
CA GLU A 199 -3.45 12.10 -32.01
C GLU A 199 -2.45 13.22 -31.75
N THR A 200 -1.38 12.92 -31.02
CA THR A 200 -0.29 13.87 -30.73
C THR A 200 0.37 14.34 -32.02
N ARG A 201 0.66 13.43 -32.96
CA ARG A 201 1.20 13.76 -34.29
C ARG A 201 0.22 14.62 -35.09
N LYS A 202 -1.05 14.26 -35.13
CA LYS A 202 -2.09 15.04 -35.81
C LYS A 202 -2.22 16.46 -35.25
N GLN A 203 -2.07 16.61 -33.94
CA GLN A 203 -2.11 17.93 -33.30
C GLN A 203 -0.87 18.75 -33.66
N ALA A 204 0.33 18.15 -33.60
CA ALA A 204 1.57 18.80 -34.01
C ALA A 204 1.53 19.29 -35.48
N ASP A 205 0.96 18.49 -36.38
CA ASP A 205 0.78 18.87 -37.79
C ASP A 205 -0.16 20.07 -37.96
N LYS A 206 -1.26 20.11 -37.20
CA LYS A 206 -2.19 21.25 -37.19
C LYS A 206 -1.52 22.51 -36.66
N ASP A 207 -0.79 22.39 -35.55
CA ASP A 207 -0.10 23.52 -34.92
C ASP A 207 1.01 24.08 -35.85
N TYR A 208 1.71 23.20 -36.56
CA TYR A 208 2.67 23.58 -37.59
C TYR A 208 2.01 24.37 -38.73
N GLN A 209 0.89 23.88 -39.27
CA GLN A 209 0.15 24.59 -40.33
C GLN A 209 -0.30 25.99 -39.89
N VAL A 210 -0.81 26.11 -38.65
CA VAL A 210 -1.18 27.40 -38.06
C VAL A 210 0.03 28.33 -37.92
N ALA A 211 1.18 27.80 -37.50
CA ALA A 211 2.42 28.57 -37.37
C ALA A 211 2.92 29.10 -38.73
N ILE A 212 2.88 28.26 -39.78
CA ILE A 212 3.24 28.64 -41.15
C ILE A 212 2.32 29.73 -41.69
N ALA A 213 1.00 29.57 -41.52
CA ALA A 213 0.03 30.60 -41.95
C ALA A 213 0.30 31.94 -41.26
N LYS A 214 0.52 31.94 -39.95
CA LYS A 214 0.86 33.13 -39.17
C LYS A 214 2.20 33.76 -39.60
N ALA A 215 3.18 32.95 -39.96
CA ALA A 215 4.46 33.45 -40.49
C ALA A 215 4.28 34.08 -41.87
N ALA A 216 3.49 33.48 -42.75
CA ALA A 216 3.17 34.01 -44.07
C ALA A 216 2.42 35.35 -43.97
N GLU A 217 1.46 35.49 -43.05
CA GLU A 217 0.78 36.76 -42.75
C GLU A 217 1.74 37.85 -42.24
N LYS A 218 2.68 37.49 -41.35
CA LYS A 218 3.69 38.45 -40.88
C LYS A 218 4.59 38.91 -42.01
N LEU A 219 5.01 37.99 -42.87
CA LEU A 219 5.85 38.28 -44.02
C LEU A 219 5.11 39.16 -45.03
N SER A 220 3.85 38.85 -45.34
CA SER A 220 3.04 39.69 -46.24
C SER A 220 2.79 41.08 -45.67
N ALA A 221 2.52 41.21 -44.37
CA ALA A 221 2.40 42.49 -43.69
C ALA A 221 3.71 43.30 -43.69
N ALA A 222 4.87 42.64 -43.60
CA ALA A 222 6.17 43.30 -43.71
C ALA A 222 6.45 43.82 -45.13
N TYR A 223 6.10 43.03 -46.16
CA TYR A 223 6.18 43.48 -47.55
C TYR A 223 5.24 44.66 -47.84
N ALA A 224 4.02 44.63 -47.32
CA ALA A 224 3.07 45.75 -47.46
C ALA A 224 3.59 47.05 -46.83
N LYS A 225 4.33 46.98 -45.71
CA LYS A 225 4.93 48.15 -45.05
C LYS A 225 6.17 48.69 -45.75
N THR A 226 6.93 47.83 -46.42
CA THR A 226 8.19 48.21 -47.09
C THR A 226 8.00 48.61 -48.55
N GLY A 227 6.83 48.36 -49.15
CA GLY A 227 6.52 48.69 -50.54
C GLY A 227 7.20 47.78 -51.58
N ILE A 228 7.92 46.75 -51.12
CA ILE A 228 8.60 45.77 -51.96
C ILE A 228 7.60 44.65 -52.27
N LYS A 229 7.30 44.42 -53.55
CA LYS A 229 6.45 43.29 -53.97
C LYS A 229 7.27 41.99 -53.91
N GLN A 230 6.68 40.93 -53.37
CA GLN A 230 7.26 39.59 -53.40
C GLN A 230 7.46 39.19 -54.87
N THR A 231 8.71 38.94 -55.27
CA THR A 231 9.05 38.53 -56.63
C THR A 231 8.51 37.14 -56.89
N ASP A 232 7.61 37.04 -57.88
CA ASP A 232 6.99 35.78 -58.30
C ASP A 232 8.03 34.94 -59.06
N TYR A 233 8.59 33.93 -58.39
CA TYR A 233 9.44 32.92 -59.04
C TYR A 233 8.57 31.76 -59.52
N SER A 234 7.59 32.06 -60.38
CA SER A 234 6.80 31.08 -61.12
C SER A 234 7.28 31.07 -62.57
N HIS A 235 8.49 30.56 -62.81
CA HIS A 235 8.99 30.08 -64.11
C HIS A 235 10.40 29.55 -63.93
N TYR A 236 10.53 28.24 -63.67
CA TYR A 236 11.59 27.35 -64.16
C TYR A 236 11.08 25.92 -64.13
#